data_AF-A0A843C8Z5-F1
#
_entry.id   AF-A0A843C8Z5-F1
#
_cell.length_a   1.000
_cell.length_b   1.000
_cell.length_c   1.000
_cell.angle_alpha   90.00
_cell.angle_beta   90.00
_cell.angle_gamma   90.00
#
_symmetry.space_group_name_H-M   'P 1'
#
loop_
_entity.id
_entity.type
_entity.pdbx_description
1 polymer ?
#
loop_
_entity_poly.entity_id
_entity_poly.type
_entity_poly.pdbx_seq_one_letter_code
_entity_poly.pdbx_strand_id
1 'polypeptide(L)'
;MAELTIAPVSRLVRNAGAEGVSESAISSHNQVHLSDSFAYPVTFPFEWRHSDSLIAKIEKLSEGEISELIEKNNGSSKHKPICVLCGEHNGLEYRKESGNVSHLICEDCAIRYVRKVSELQNR
;
A
#
# COMPACT_ATOMS: atom_id res chain seq x y z
N MET A 1 25.92 3.02 52.98
CA MET A 1 24.94 1.93 52.99
C MET A 1 24.04 2.14 54.19
N ALA A 2 22.79 2.51 53.97
CA ALA A 2 21.82 2.73 55.03
C ALA A 2 20.46 2.21 54.53
N GLU A 3 20.00 1.12 55.12
CA GLU A 3 18.59 0.77 55.20
C GLU A 3 17.92 1.73 56.19
N LEU A 4 16.76 2.26 55.82
CA LEU A 4 15.80 2.85 56.76
C LEU A 4 14.40 2.67 56.19
N THR A 5 13.81 1.56 56.59
CA THR A 5 12.36 1.35 56.73
C THR A 5 11.75 2.49 57.55
N ILE A 6 10.57 2.99 57.15
CA ILE A 6 9.42 3.39 57.99
C ILE A 6 8.32 3.92 57.03
N ALA A 7 7.21 3.19 56.97
CA ALA A 7 5.88 3.71 56.61
C ALA A 7 5.15 4.09 57.93
N PRO A 8 3.92 4.63 57.94
CA PRO A 8 3.20 5.50 57.01
C PRO A 8 2.66 6.77 57.73
N VAL A 9 2.14 7.77 57.00
CA VAL A 9 1.05 8.60 57.54
C VAL A 9 -0.04 8.78 56.49
N SER A 10 -1.19 8.19 56.81
CA SER A 10 -2.44 8.26 56.10
C SER A 10 -2.93 9.69 55.88
N ARG A 11 -3.45 9.96 54.67
CA ARG A 11 -4.63 10.82 54.54
C ARG A 11 -5.63 10.20 53.57
N LEU A 12 -6.53 9.40 54.17
CA LEU A 12 -7.96 9.31 53.84
C LEU A 12 -8.50 10.74 53.58
N VAL A 13 -9.33 11.06 52.58
CA VAL A 13 -10.57 10.40 52.13
C VAL A 13 -10.90 10.81 50.68
N ARG A 14 -11.23 9.78 49.87
CA ARG A 14 -12.29 9.61 48.85
C ARG A 14 -12.99 10.86 48.26
N ASN A 15 -13.12 10.87 46.92
CA ASN A 15 -14.41 10.60 46.27
C ASN A 15 -14.26 10.24 44.78
N ALA A 16 -14.91 9.11 44.44
CA ALA A 16 -15.57 8.72 43.19
C ALA A 16 -14.87 8.88 41.82
N GLY A 17 -14.31 7.75 41.35
CA GLY A 17 -14.69 7.07 40.11
C GLY A 17 -14.87 7.88 38.82
N ALA A 18 -13.90 7.79 37.92
CA ALA A 18 -14.01 7.07 36.64
C ALA A 18 -12.80 7.42 35.76
N GLU A 19 -11.87 6.47 35.72
CA GLU A 19 -11.01 6.11 34.59
C GLU A 19 -10.49 7.20 33.64
N GLY A 20 -9.19 7.50 33.80
CA GLY A 20 -8.24 7.36 32.69
C GLY A 20 -8.36 8.33 31.52
N VAL A 21 -8.19 9.62 31.76
CA VAL A 21 -7.79 10.56 30.71
C VAL A 21 -6.26 10.59 30.67
N SER A 22 -5.68 9.83 29.75
CA SER A 22 -4.33 10.10 29.24
C SER A 22 -4.49 10.77 27.88
N GLU A 23 -4.11 12.04 27.84
CA GLU A 23 -4.00 12.85 26.63
C GLU A 23 -3.03 12.20 25.65
N SER A 24 -3.52 11.94 24.44
CA SER A 24 -2.72 11.88 23.22
C SER A 24 -3.58 12.38 22.08
N ALA A 25 -3.52 13.69 21.87
CA ALA A 25 -4.10 14.34 20.70
C ALA A 25 -3.24 14.00 19.48
N ILE A 26 -3.69 13.15 18.54
CA ILE A 26 -3.33 13.31 17.13
C ILE A 26 -4.35 12.66 16.18
N SER A 27 -4.90 13.52 15.32
CA SER A 27 -5.42 13.30 13.96
C SER A 27 -6.61 12.35 13.75
N SER A 28 -7.80 12.95 13.69
CA SER A 28 -8.93 12.46 12.90
C SER A 28 -8.55 12.41 11.41
N HIS A 29 -7.85 11.36 11.00
CA HIS A 29 -7.92 10.96 9.61
C HIS A 29 -9.28 10.30 9.43
N ASN A 30 -10.23 11.07 8.89
CA ASN A 30 -11.39 10.56 8.18
C ASN A 30 -10.94 9.29 7.45
N GLN A 31 -11.45 8.14 7.88
CA GLN A 31 -11.55 7.01 6.96
C GLN A 31 -12.48 7.51 5.87
N VAL A 32 -11.89 8.07 4.82
CA VAL A 32 -12.58 8.22 3.54
C VAL A 32 -12.77 6.78 3.10
N HIS A 33 -13.88 6.20 3.57
CA HIS A 33 -14.53 5.09 2.94
C HIS A 33 -14.81 5.61 1.54
N LEU A 34 -13.88 5.33 0.61
CA LEU A 34 -14.11 5.50 -0.82
C LEU A 34 -15.17 4.47 -1.16
N SER A 35 -16.41 4.84 -0.86
CA SER A 35 -17.62 4.16 -1.28
C SER A 35 -17.43 3.81 -2.75
N ASP A 36 -17.60 2.53 -3.06
CA ASP A 36 -17.60 1.94 -4.40
C ASP A 36 -18.49 2.74 -5.35
N SER A 37 -17.93 3.81 -5.91
CA SER A 37 -18.57 4.63 -6.91
C SER A 37 -18.29 3.95 -8.23
N PHE A 38 -19.27 3.15 -8.67
CA PHE A 38 -19.38 2.56 -10.00
C PHE A 38 -18.08 1.89 -10.47
N ALA A 39 -17.90 0.63 -10.06
CA ALA A 39 -16.82 -0.22 -10.55
C ALA A 39 -16.91 -0.34 -12.08
N TYR A 40 -16.25 0.58 -12.79
CA TYR A 40 -15.94 0.39 -14.20
C TYR A 40 -15.13 -0.90 -14.25
N PRO A 41 -15.59 -1.94 -14.97
CA PRO A 41 -14.88 -3.20 -15.00
C PRO A 41 -13.49 -2.93 -15.59
N VAL A 42 -12.47 -3.08 -14.76
CA VAL A 42 -11.08 -3.03 -15.21
C VAL A 42 -10.75 -4.39 -15.77
N THR A 43 -10.46 -4.44 -17.06
CA THR A 43 -10.05 -5.67 -17.75
C THR A 43 -8.54 -5.69 -17.95
N PHE A 44 -7.96 -6.89 -17.86
CA PHE A 44 -6.55 -7.15 -18.16
C PHE A 44 -6.44 -8.21 -19.26
N PRO A 45 -5.47 -8.11 -20.17
CA PRO A 45 -4.44 -7.08 -20.26
C PRO A 45 -5.01 -5.72 -20.67
N PHE A 46 -4.32 -4.65 -20.26
CA PHE A 46 -4.64 -3.26 -20.58
C PHE A 46 -3.48 -2.63 -21.35
N GLU A 47 -3.78 -1.90 -22.42
CA GLU A 47 -2.80 -1.12 -23.18
C GLU A 47 -3.18 0.35 -23.21
N TRP A 48 -2.26 1.21 -22.79
CA TRP A 48 -2.35 2.64 -23.02
C TRP A 48 -1.53 3.01 -24.25
N ARG A 49 -2.21 3.46 -25.30
CA ARG A 49 -1.61 3.97 -26.52
C ARG A 49 -1.92 5.45 -26.71
N HIS A 50 -0.97 6.18 -27.26
CA HIS A 50 -1.16 7.54 -27.76
C HIS A 50 -0.77 7.55 -29.24
N SER A 51 -1.75 7.82 -30.11
CA SER A 51 -1.63 7.53 -31.55
C SER A 51 -1.20 6.06 -31.76
N ASP A 52 -0.08 5.81 -32.44
CA ASP A 52 0.45 4.46 -32.68
C ASP A 52 1.52 4.02 -31.66
N SER A 53 1.85 4.86 -30.67
CA SER A 53 2.89 4.57 -29.69
C SER A 53 2.31 3.91 -28.43
N LEU A 54 2.84 2.74 -28.06
CA LEU A 54 2.54 2.10 -26.78
C LEU A 54 3.22 2.87 -25.64
N ILE A 55 2.43 3.47 -24.77
CA ILE A 55 2.91 4.21 -23.60
C ILE A 55 3.12 3.26 -22.43
N ALA A 56 2.13 2.40 -22.18
CA ALA A 56 2.24 1.38 -21.15
C ALA A 56 1.35 0.18 -21.43
N LYS A 57 1.75 -0.99 -20.92
CA LYS A 57 0.93 -2.21 -20.89
C LYS A 57 0.87 -2.73 -19.46
N ILE A 58 -0.29 -3.22 -19.04
CA ILE A 58 -0.46 -3.93 -17.77
C ILE A 58 -1.08 -5.29 -18.02
N GLU A 59 -0.49 -6.34 -17.46
CA GLU A 59 -1.04 -7.69 -17.54
C GLU A 59 -0.78 -8.47 -16.24
N LYS A 60 -1.66 -9.44 -15.97
CA LYS A 60 -1.48 -10.37 -14.87
C LYS A 60 -0.47 -11.44 -15.27
N LEU A 61 0.48 -11.72 -14.39
CA LEU A 61 1.51 -12.73 -14.59
C LEU A 61 1.14 -14.04 -13.89
N SER A 62 1.62 -15.15 -14.43
CA SER A 62 1.69 -16.43 -13.72
C SER A 62 2.84 -16.44 -12.71
N GLU A 63 2.81 -17.36 -11.74
CA GLU A 63 3.88 -17.51 -10.72
C GLU A 63 5.27 -17.74 -11.35
N GLY A 64 5.33 -18.47 -12.47
CA GLY A 64 6.56 -18.69 -13.23
C GLY A 64 7.12 -17.39 -13.82
N GLU A 65 6.28 -16.60 -14.47
CA GLU A 65 6.67 -15.31 -15.05
C GLU A 65 7.09 -14.29 -13.99
N ILE A 66 6.44 -14.30 -12.82
CA ILE A 66 6.82 -13.46 -11.67
C ILE A 66 8.25 -13.82 -11.25
N SER A 67 8.55 -15.11 -11.11
CA SER A 67 9.87 -15.61 -10.71
C SER A 67 10.95 -15.19 -11.71
N GLU A 68 10.72 -15.40 -13.01
CA GLU A 68 11.63 -14.97 -14.07
C GLU A 68 11.89 -13.45 -14.05
N LEU A 69 10.85 -12.65 -13.83
CA LEU A 69 10.98 -11.19 -13.79
C LEU A 69 11.79 -10.73 -12.58
N ILE A 70 11.63 -11.38 -11.43
CA ILE A 70 12.39 -11.11 -10.21
C ILE A 70 13.87 -11.42 -10.43
N GLU A 71 14.19 -12.57 -11.04
CA GLU A 71 15.56 -12.97 -11.36
C GLU A 71 16.22 -11.98 -12.32
N LYS A 72 15.51 -11.60 -13.39
CA LYS A 72 15.99 -10.64 -14.40
C LYS A 72 16.25 -9.25 -13.81
N ASN A 73 15.35 -8.76 -12.96
CA ASN A 73 15.44 -7.39 -12.42
C ASN A 73 16.42 -7.27 -11.25
N ASN A 74 16.58 -8.31 -10.43
CA ASN A 74 17.37 -8.18 -9.21
C ASN A 74 18.83 -8.57 -9.37
N GLY A 75 19.24 -9.40 -10.36
CA GLY A 75 20.65 -9.77 -10.64
C GLY A 75 21.49 -10.29 -9.46
N SER A 76 20.90 -10.34 -8.27
CA SER A 76 21.48 -10.47 -6.95
C SER A 76 20.28 -10.64 -6.03
N SER A 77 20.07 -11.86 -5.57
CA SER A 77 18.96 -12.39 -4.77
C SER A 77 18.73 -11.73 -3.40
N LYS A 78 19.25 -10.54 -3.15
CA LYS A 78 19.27 -9.91 -1.82
C LYS A 78 18.09 -8.97 -1.53
N HIS A 79 17.36 -8.53 -2.55
CA HIS A 79 16.23 -7.62 -2.36
C HIS A 79 14.90 -8.30 -2.71
N LYS A 80 13.98 -8.34 -1.73
CA LYS A 80 12.60 -8.78 -1.97
C LYS A 80 11.96 -7.81 -2.97
N PRO A 81 11.27 -8.30 -4.02
CA PRO A 81 10.58 -7.43 -4.95
C PRO A 81 9.56 -6.54 -4.22
N ILE A 82 9.34 -5.36 -4.77
CA ILE A 82 8.36 -4.37 -4.32
C ILE A 82 7.49 -3.93 -5.48
N CYS A 83 6.28 -3.48 -5.17
CA CYS A 83 5.43 -2.79 -6.11
C CYS A 83 6.08 -1.44 -6.43
N VAL A 84 6.40 -1.18 -7.69
CA VAL A 84 7.04 0.09 -8.07
C VAL A 84 6.15 1.32 -7.93
N LEU A 85 4.84 1.12 -7.72
CA LEU A 85 3.87 2.21 -7.57
C LEU A 85 3.56 2.58 -6.12
N CYS A 86 3.57 1.61 -5.19
CA CYS A 86 3.27 1.88 -3.78
C CYS A 86 4.37 1.49 -2.79
N GLY A 87 5.41 0.77 -3.22
CA GLY A 87 6.51 0.32 -2.35
C GLY A 87 6.18 -0.92 -1.50
N GLU A 88 4.96 -1.45 -1.57
CA GLU A 88 4.55 -2.64 -0.81
C GLU A 88 5.15 -3.93 -1.39
N HIS A 89 5.39 -4.92 -0.54
CA HIS A 89 6.03 -6.19 -0.91
C HIS A 89 5.06 -7.33 -1.26
N ASN A 90 3.75 -7.11 -1.12
CA ASN A 90 2.74 -8.17 -1.18
C ASN A 90 1.88 -8.03 -2.44
N GLY A 91 1.33 -9.17 -2.91
CA GLY A 91 0.37 -9.20 -4.02
C GLY A 91 0.95 -8.74 -5.37
N LEU A 92 2.24 -8.98 -5.61
CA LEU A 92 2.94 -8.60 -6.84
C LEU A 92 2.60 -9.56 -7.99
N GLU A 93 1.39 -9.39 -8.53
CA GLU A 93 0.82 -10.30 -9.54
C GLU A 93 0.78 -9.70 -10.94
N TYR A 94 1.13 -8.43 -11.09
CA TYR A 94 0.95 -7.70 -12.35
C TYR A 94 2.28 -7.15 -12.86
N ARG A 95 2.48 -7.22 -14.17
CA ARG A 95 3.56 -6.56 -14.89
C ARG A 95 3.06 -5.25 -15.46
N LYS A 96 3.76 -4.16 -15.16
CA LYS A 96 3.65 -2.90 -15.91
C LYS A 96 4.86 -2.77 -16.82
N GLU A 97 4.61 -2.67 -18.11
CA GLU A 97 5.63 -2.39 -19.12
C GLU A 97 5.52 -0.94 -19.57
N SER A 98 6.64 -0.23 -19.66
CA SER A 98 6.71 1.14 -20.21
C SER A 98 8.11 1.37 -20.78
N GLY A 99 8.20 1.82 -22.03
CA GLY A 99 9.49 2.13 -22.67
C GLY A 99 10.52 0.99 -22.61
N ASN A 100 10.08 -0.26 -22.85
CA ASN A 100 10.87 -1.50 -22.77
C ASN A 100 11.34 -1.91 -21.37
N VAL A 101 10.85 -1.27 -20.30
CA VAL A 101 11.13 -1.65 -18.93
C VAL A 101 9.89 -2.31 -18.31
N SER A 102 10.09 -3.47 -17.69
CA SER A 102 9.02 -4.23 -17.03
C SER A 102 9.19 -4.19 -15.51
N HIS A 103 8.13 -3.81 -14.81
CA HIS A 103 8.10 -3.71 -13.35
C HIS A 103 6.96 -4.53 -12.75
N LEU A 104 7.17 -5.06 -11.54
CA LEU A 104 6.11 -5.67 -10.76
C LEU A 104 5.28 -4.61 -10.04
N ILE A 105 3.97 -4.79 -10.07
CA ILE A 105 3.01 -3.98 -9.34
C ILE A 105 1.95 -4.88 -8.68
N CYS A 106 1.32 -4.38 -7.61
CA CYS A 106 0.19 -5.06 -6.99
C CYS A 106 -1.13 -4.81 -7.72
N GLU A 107 -2.12 -5.67 -7.48
CA GLU A 107 -3.47 -5.59 -8.07
C GLU A 107 -4.12 -4.21 -7.87
N ASP A 108 -4.11 -3.69 -6.64
CA ASP A 108 -4.66 -2.37 -6.33
C ASP A 108 -4.04 -1.26 -7.18
N CYS A 109 -2.73 -1.31 -7.38
CA CYS A 109 -2.01 -0.33 -8.18
C CYS A 109 -2.28 -0.52 -9.67
N ALA A 110 -2.43 -1.75 -10.15
CA ALA A 110 -2.84 -2.05 -11.51
C ALA A 110 -4.22 -1.44 -11.81
N ILE A 111 -5.20 -1.70 -10.95
CA ILE A 111 -6.57 -1.17 -11.06
C ILE A 111 -6.57 0.36 -11.04
N ARG A 112 -5.88 0.97 -10.06
CA ARG A 112 -5.78 2.44 -9.95
C ARG A 112 -5.11 3.06 -11.18
N TYR A 113 -4.10 2.42 -11.75
CA TYR A 113 -3.44 2.89 -12.95
C TYR A 113 -4.41 2.91 -14.14
N VAL A 114 -5.09 1.79 -14.39
CA VAL A 114 -6.05 1.69 -15.51
C VAL A 114 -7.15 2.74 -15.37
N ARG A 115 -7.74 2.89 -14.18
CA ARG A 115 -8.79 3.91 -13.93
C ARG A 115 -8.31 5.33 -14.26
N LYS A 116 -7.14 5.73 -13.75
CA LYS A 116 -6.57 7.05 -14.01
C LYS A 116 -6.28 7.28 -15.49
N VAL A 117 -5.76 6.26 -16.19
CA VAL A 117 -5.52 6.37 -17.63
C VAL A 117 -6.83 6.51 -18.40
N SER A 118 -7.84 5.71 -18.08
CA SER A 118 -9.17 5.81 -18.69
C SER A 118 -9.79 7.19 -18.48
N GLU A 119 -9.62 7.80 -17.31
CA GLU A 119 -10.05 9.18 -17.04
C GLU A 119 -9.30 10.22 -17.90
N LEU A 120 -8.02 10.00 -18.18
CA LEU A 120 -7.22 10.89 -19.03
C LEU A 120 -7.57 10.76 -20.51
N GLN A 121 -7.89 9.55 -20.98
CA GLN A 121 -8.26 9.31 -22.38
C GLN A 121 -9.64 9.87 -22.75
N ASN A 122 -10.52 10.06 -21.77
CA ASN A 122 -11.85 10.63 -21.96
C ASN A 122 -11.89 12.18 -21.90
N ARG A 123 -10.73 12.84 -21.76
CA ARG A 123 -10.60 14.31 -21.74
C ARG A 123 -10.12 14.83 -23.08
#